data_AF-A0AA48GYX2-F1
#
_entry.id   AF-A0AA48GYX2-F1
#
_cell.length_a   1.000
_cell.length_b   1.000
_cell.length_c   1.000
_cell.angle_alpha   90.00
_cell.angle_beta   90.00
_cell.angle_gamma   90.00
#
_symmetry.space_group_name_H-M   'P 1'
#
loop_
_entity.id
_entity.type
_entity.pdbx_description
1 polymer ?
#
loop_
_entity_poly.entity_id
_entity_poly.type
_entity_poly.pdbx_seq_one_letter_code
_entity_poly.pdbx_strand_id
1 'polypeptide(L)'
;MSDLTVAASLDDLERLLGEVMDDPDPVAVETWHTAFKAALAGAERGPQWPGIAARARELGQRLETRTSQLRALRGAIREELLAQEKGGRALRGYKPTT
;
A
#
# COMPACT_ATOMS: atom_id res chain seq x y z
N MET A 1 3.71 28.05 4.00
CA MET A 1 3.16 26.72 4.38
C MET A 1 4.21 26.13 5.30
N SER A 2 3.86 25.48 6.41
CA SER A 2 4.86 25.17 7.45
C SER A 2 5.22 23.69 7.49
N ASP A 3 6.37 23.38 8.09
CA ASP A 3 6.82 22.00 8.34
C ASP A 3 5.80 21.18 9.16
N LEU A 4 4.97 21.86 9.96
CA LEU A 4 3.87 21.25 10.71
C LEU A 4 2.81 20.61 9.80
N THR A 5 2.58 21.18 8.61
CA THR A 5 1.65 20.60 7.62
C THR A 5 2.18 19.28 7.08
N VAL A 6 3.50 19.15 6.89
CA VAL A 6 4.12 17.87 6.51
C VAL A 6 3.99 16.88 7.65
N ALA A 7 4.26 17.30 8.89
CA ALA A 7 4.12 16.43 10.06
C ALA A 7 2.68 15.89 10.24
N ALA A 8 1.68 16.76 10.13
CA ALA A 8 0.27 16.36 10.19
C ALA A 8 -0.10 15.39 9.06
N SER A 9 0.43 15.61 7.85
CA SER A 9 0.22 14.67 6.74
C SER A 9 0.88 13.30 6.99
N LEU A 10 1.97 13.23 7.75
CA LEU A 10 2.54 11.95 8.20
C LEU A 10 1.68 11.27 9.27
N ASP A 11 1.00 12.02 10.14
CA ASP A 11 0.02 11.46 11.09
C ASP A 11 -1.16 10.82 10.34
N ASP A 12 -1.65 11.47 9.28
CA ASP A 12 -2.71 10.92 8.43
C ASP A 12 -2.27 9.64 7.73
N LEU A 13 -1.02 9.57 7.24
CA LEU A 13 -0.46 8.34 6.67
C LEU A 13 -0.42 7.22 7.70
N GLU A 14 0.04 7.52 8.91
CA GLU A 14 0.13 6.54 9.98
C GLU A 14 -1.25 6.00 10.37
N ARG A 15 -2.26 6.87 10.41
CA ARG A 15 -3.66 6.48 10.63
C ARG A 15 -4.18 5.61 9.48
N LEU A 16 -3.94 5.98 8.23
CA LEU A 16 -4.31 5.17 7.06
C LEU A 16 -3.66 3.77 7.08
N LEU A 17 -2.41 3.69 7.53
CA LEU A 17 -1.70 2.43 7.71
C LEU A 17 -2.20 1.63 8.93
N GLY A 18 -2.82 2.29 9.91
CA GLY A 18 -3.35 1.68 11.13
C GLY A 18 -4.83 1.30 11.09
N GLU A 19 -5.67 2.02 10.35
CA GLU A 19 -7.14 1.91 10.42
C GLU A 19 -7.71 0.70 9.69
N VAL A 20 -7.06 0.12 8.68
CA VAL A 20 -7.63 -1.04 7.98
C VAL A 20 -6.49 -1.93 7.48
N MET A 21 -6.21 -3.00 8.23
CA MET A 21 -5.25 -4.02 7.81
C MET A 21 -5.71 -4.88 6.62
N ASP A 22 -6.94 -4.72 6.12
CA ASP A 22 -7.49 -5.61 5.09
C ASP A 22 -7.84 -4.94 3.74
N ASP A 23 -8.15 -3.64 3.67
CA ASP A 23 -8.49 -2.96 2.40
C ASP A 23 -8.37 -1.41 2.50
N PRO A 24 -7.22 -0.81 2.15
CA PRO A 24 -7.08 0.64 2.17
C PRO A 24 -7.84 1.28 1.01
N ASP A 25 -8.72 2.25 1.31
CA ASP A 25 -9.48 3.00 0.28
C ASP A 25 -8.51 3.72 -0.69
N PRO A 26 -8.52 3.35 -1.99
CA PRO A 26 -7.62 3.94 -2.98
C PRO A 26 -7.86 5.44 -3.17
N VAL A 27 -9.10 5.92 -2.98
CA VAL A 27 -9.43 7.35 -3.07
C VAL A 27 -8.84 8.09 -1.89
N ALA A 28 -8.92 7.53 -0.69
CA ALA A 28 -8.31 8.12 0.50
C ALA A 28 -6.78 8.20 0.37
N VAL A 29 -6.14 7.15 -0.17
CA VAL A 29 -4.68 7.13 -0.39
C VAL A 29 -4.25 8.16 -1.43
N GLU A 30 -4.95 8.28 -2.56
CA GLU A 30 -4.62 9.28 -3.60
C GLU A 30 -4.84 10.71 -3.09
N THR A 31 -5.91 10.92 -2.33
CA THR A 31 -6.23 12.21 -1.68
C THR A 31 -5.12 12.61 -0.72
N TRP A 32 -4.70 11.69 0.16
CA TRP A 32 -3.58 11.90 1.06
C TRP A 32 -2.28 12.21 0.31
N HIS A 33 -1.96 11.46 -0.74
CA HIS A 33 -0.73 11.63 -1.51
C HIS A 33 -0.66 13.00 -2.19
N THR A 34 -1.78 13.47 -2.74
CA THR A 34 -1.89 14.82 -3.32
C THR A 34 -1.66 15.90 -2.26
N ALA A 35 -2.29 15.77 -1.10
CA ALA A 35 -2.13 16.71 0.02
C ALA A 35 -0.68 16.73 0.55
N PHE A 36 -0.07 15.56 0.71
CA PHE A 36 1.33 15.43 1.14
C PHE A 36 2.30 16.12 0.18
N LYS A 37 2.12 15.94 -1.13
CA LYS A 37 2.96 16.60 -2.14
C LYS A 37 2.86 18.12 -2.07
N ALA A 38 1.64 18.65 -1.91
CA ALA A 38 1.44 20.08 -1.73
C ALA A 38 2.12 20.60 -0.46
N ALA A 39 1.97 19.88 0.66
CA ALA A 39 2.63 20.21 1.93
C ALA A 39 4.16 20.19 1.81
N LEU A 40 4.71 19.16 1.15
CA LEU A 40 6.15 18.99 0.95
C LEU A 40 6.74 20.10 0.05
N ALA A 41 6.01 20.49 -1.00
CA ALA A 41 6.43 21.57 -1.90
C ALA A 41 6.45 22.94 -1.18
N GLY A 42 5.56 23.13 -0.21
CA GLY A 42 5.48 24.36 0.59
C GLY A 42 6.35 24.38 1.85
N ALA A 43 7.08 23.30 2.16
CA ALA A 43 7.83 23.16 3.41
C ALA A 43 9.05 24.09 3.48
N GLU A 44 9.27 24.68 4.65
CA GLU A 44 10.36 25.63 4.91
C GLU A 44 11.66 24.91 5.31
N ARG A 45 11.55 23.69 5.83
CA ARG A 45 12.66 22.81 6.24
C ARG A 45 13.53 23.41 7.35
N GLY A 46 12.87 23.87 8.41
CA GLY A 46 13.49 24.39 9.61
C GLY A 46 14.16 23.33 10.49
N PRO A 47 14.53 23.69 11.74
CA PRO A 47 15.32 22.82 12.62
C PRO A 47 14.70 21.46 12.95
N GLN A 48 13.38 21.33 12.84
CA GLN A 48 12.65 20.07 13.09
C GLN A 48 12.64 19.13 11.88
N TRP A 49 13.04 19.62 10.71
CA TRP A 49 13.01 18.88 9.45
C TRP A 49 13.72 17.51 9.48
N PRO A 50 14.90 17.36 10.13
CA PRO A 50 15.55 16.05 10.20
C PRO A 50 14.67 14.98 10.87
N GLY A 51 13.93 15.35 11.92
CA GLY A 51 13.00 14.44 12.59
C GLY A 51 11.81 14.06 11.71
N ILE A 52 11.24 15.04 11.00
CA ILE A 52 10.16 14.82 10.03
C ILE A 52 10.62 13.89 8.90
N ALA A 53 11.82 14.12 8.36
CA ALA A 53 12.39 13.30 7.30
C ALA A 53 12.69 11.87 7.75
N ALA A 54 13.18 11.68 8.98
CA ALA A 54 13.39 10.36 9.56
C ALA A 54 12.07 9.60 9.69
N ARG A 55 11.03 10.25 10.23
CA ARG A 55 9.68 9.68 10.35
C ARG A 55 9.08 9.33 8.99
N ALA A 56 9.22 10.22 8.00
CA ALA A 56 8.76 9.96 6.63
C ALA A 56 9.45 8.73 6.02
N ARG A 57 10.75 8.55 6.26
CA ARG A 57 11.50 7.36 5.80
C ARG A 57 10.98 6.08 6.45
N GLU A 58 10.74 6.08 7.75
CA GLU A 58 10.20 4.91 8.46
C GLU A 58 8.82 4.51 7.93
N LEU A 59 7.91 5.48 7.78
CA LEU A 59 6.58 5.24 7.21
C LEU A 59 6.67 4.76 5.75
N GLY A 60 7.63 5.28 4.98
CA GLY A 60 7.91 4.80 3.62
C GLY A 60 8.34 3.33 3.58
N GLN A 61 9.20 2.90 4.50
CA GLN A 61 9.61 1.48 4.61
C GLN A 61 8.44 0.57 4.99
N ARG A 62 7.57 1.02 5.91
CA ARG A 62 6.34 0.29 6.27
C ARG A 62 5.42 0.11 5.05
N LEU A 63 5.23 1.18 4.26
CA LEU A 63 4.44 1.15 3.04
C LEU A 63 5.02 0.21 1.97
N GLU A 64 6.34 0.24 1.77
CA GLU A 64 7.03 -0.64 0.82
C GLU A 64 6.92 -2.12 1.21
N THR A 65 7.12 -2.42 2.50
CA THR A 65 6.93 -3.76 3.05
C THR A 65 5.51 -4.25 2.79
N ARG A 66 4.51 -3.42 3.05
CA ARG A 66 3.10 -3.77 2.84
C ARG A 66 2.77 -3.99 1.36
N THR A 67 3.26 -3.12 0.50
CA THR A 67 3.08 -3.25 -0.96
C THR A 67 3.66 -4.56 -1.48
N SER A 68 4.82 -4.96 -0.93
CA SER A 68 5.48 -6.23 -1.29
C SER A 68 4.66 -7.44 -0.84
N GLN A 69 4.09 -7.40 0.38
CA GLN A 69 3.18 -8.45 0.87
C GLN A 69 1.93 -8.58 0.00
N LEU A 70 1.29 -7.47 -0.36
CA LEU A 70 0.10 -7.49 -1.24
C LEU A 70 0.43 -8.02 -2.65
N ARG A 71 1.61 -7.68 -3.18
CA ARG A 71 2.08 -8.24 -4.47
C ARG A 71 2.28 -9.75 -4.39
N ALA A 72 2.88 -10.24 -3.30
CA ALA A 72 3.08 -11.67 -3.07
C ALA A 72 1.75 -12.41 -2.95
N LEU A 73 0.80 -11.87 -2.16
CA LEU A 73 -0.54 -12.43 -2.02
C LEU A 73 -1.28 -12.51 -3.37
N ARG A 74 -1.23 -11.44 -4.17
CA ARG A 74 -1.78 -11.44 -5.53
C ARG A 74 -1.12 -12.49 -6.43
N GLY A 75 0.18 -12.73 -6.26
CA GLY A 75 0.91 -13.79 -6.97
C GLY A 75 0.36 -15.17 -6.60
N ALA A 76 0.25 -15.46 -5.31
CA ALA A 76 -0.27 -16.73 -4.80
C ALA A 76 -1.71 -17.00 -5.28
N ILE A 77 -2.59 -15.99 -5.24
CA ILE A 77 -3.97 -16.11 -5.73
C ILE A 77 -4.00 -16.44 -7.23
N ARG A 78 -3.12 -15.84 -8.04
CA ARG A 78 -3.03 -16.16 -9.48
C ARG A 78 -2.55 -17.58 -9.72
N GLU A 79 -1.58 -18.05 -8.96
CA GLU A 79 -1.08 -19.43 -9.05
C GLU A 79 -2.16 -20.44 -8.67
N GLU A 80 -2.90 -20.18 -7.60
CA GLU A 80 -4.06 -20.96 -7.15
C GLU A 80 -5.12 -21.05 -8.26
N LEU A 81 -5.49 -19.91 -8.86
CA LEU A 81 -6.47 -19.87 -9.97
C LEU A 81 -5.99 -20.68 -11.18
N LEU A 82 -4.72 -20.56 -11.57
CA LEU A 82 -4.16 -21.33 -12.67
C LEU A 82 -4.12 -22.84 -12.36
N ALA A 83 -3.85 -23.22 -11.11
CA ALA A 83 -3.90 -24.61 -10.67
C ALA A 83 -5.33 -25.17 -10.74
N GLN A 84 -6.33 -24.39 -10.31
CA GLN A 84 -7.75 -24.75 -10.41
C GLN A 84 -8.20 -24.88 -11.86
N GLU A 85 -7.80 -23.98 -12.76
CA GLU A 85 -8.11 -24.07 -14.19
C GLU A 85 -7.52 -25.35 -14.82
N LYS A 86 -6.28 -25.71 -14.47
CA LYS A 86 -5.63 -26.95 -14.92
C LYS A 86 -6.33 -28.19 -14.37
N GLY A 87 -6.67 -28.20 -13.08
CA GLY A 87 -7.41 -29.29 -12.44
C GLY A 87 -8.81 -29.47 -13.03
N GLY A 88 -9.53 -28.37 -13.24
CA GLY A 88 -10.85 -28.38 -13.87
C GLY A 88 -10.82 -28.85 -15.33
N ARG A 89 -9.76 -28.53 -16.08
CA ARG A 89 -9.56 -29.03 -17.45
C ARG A 89 -9.18 -30.52 -17.47
N ALA A 90 -8.36 -30.99 -16.53
CA ALA A 90 -8.01 -32.41 -16.39
C ALA A 90 -9.26 -33.26 -16.05
N LEU A 91 -10.14 -32.77 -15.17
CA LEU A 91 -11.40 -33.42 -14.82
C LEU A 91 -12.40 -33.45 -15.99
N ARG A 92 -12.46 -32.43 -16.84
CA ARG A 92 -13.28 -32.45 -18.08
C ARG A 92 -12.74 -33.40 -19.14
N GLY A 93 -11.43 -33.66 -19.15
CA GLY A 93 -10.78 -34.64 -20.03
C GLY A 93 -11.10 -36.09 -19.64
N TYR A 94 -11.36 -36.33 -18.35
CA TYR A 94 -11.93 -37.58 -17.85
C TYR A 94 -13.45 -37.61 -18.11
N LYS A 95 -13.87 -37.79 -19.37
CA LYS A 95 -15.17 -38.44 -19.62
C LYS A 95 -14.96 -39.94 -19.38
N PRO A 96 -15.63 -40.56 -18.40
CA PRO A 96 -15.61 -42.01 -18.32
C PRO A 96 -16.30 -42.54 -19.58
N THR A 97 -15.54 -43.23 -20.42
CA THR A 97 -16.09 -44.05 -21.50
C THR A 97 -16.89 -45.17 -20.84
N THR A 98 -18.20 -44.99 -20.79
CA THR A 98 -19.16 -46.07 -20.51
C THR A 98 -20.15 -46.11 -21.66
#